data_AF-A0A7J4EMR7-F1
#
_entry.id   AF-A0A7J4EMR7-F1
#
_cell.length_a   1.000
_cell.length_b   1.000
_cell.length_c   1.000
_cell.angle_alpha   90.00
_cell.angle_beta   90.00
_cell.angle_gamma   90.00
#
_symmetry.space_group_name_H-M   'P 1'
#
loop_
_entity.id
_entity.type
_entity.pdbx_description
1 polymer ?
#
loop_
_entity_poly.entity_id
_entity_poly.type
_entity_poly.pdbx_seq_one_letter_code
_entity_poly.pdbx_strand_id
1 'polypeptide(L)' 'TAHTTNPVPFILVSNKQKKIKLRNSGILADVAPTILDLLGIDKPMDMTGESLLGVRC' A
#
# COMPACT_ATOMS: atom_id res chain seq x y z
N THR A 1 -9.74 -27.45 8.66
CA THR A 1 -9.85 -25.98 8.82
C THR A 1 -8.60 -25.34 8.23
N ALA A 2 -8.58 -25.10 6.92
CA ALA A 2 -7.39 -24.58 6.21
C ALA A 2 -7.59 -23.12 5.78
N HIS A 3 -6.49 -22.40 5.58
CA HIS A 3 -6.52 -21.07 4.97
C HIS A 3 -6.84 -21.14 3.47
N THR A 4 -7.23 -20.00 2.89
CA THR A 4 -7.45 -19.86 1.44
C THR A 4 -6.33 -19.04 0.81
N THR A 5 -6.14 -19.15 -0.50
CA THR A 5 -5.20 -18.35 -1.30
C THR A 5 -5.90 -17.18 -2.01
N ASN A 6 -7.10 -16.82 -1.55
CA ASN A 6 -7.88 -15.75 -2.16
C ASN A 6 -7.21 -14.39 -1.91
N PRO A 7 -7.34 -13.44 -2.84
CA PRO A 7 -6.90 -12.07 -2.61
C PRO A 7 -7.67 -11.46 -1.43
N VAL A 8 -6.99 -10.54 -0.73
CA VAL A 8 -7.56 -9.83 0.43
C VAL A 8 -7.90 -8.40 0.06
N PRO A 9 -8.97 -7.81 0.63
CA PRO A 9 -9.29 -6.42 0.40
C PRO A 9 -8.25 -5.50 1.07
N PHE A 10 -7.94 -4.39 0.40
CA PHE A 10 -7.08 -3.34 0.93
C PHE A 10 -7.80 -1.99 0.79
N ILE A 11 -7.93 -1.25 1.90
CA ILE A 11 -8.74 -0.02 1.97
C ILE A 11 -7.90 1.09 2.59
N LEU A 12 -7.76 2.21 1.88
CA LEU A 12 -7.16 3.43 2.40
C LEU A 12 -8.26 4.38 2.90
N VAL A 13 -8.25 4.70 4.20
CA VAL A 13 -9.19 5.65 4.82
C VAL A 13 -8.43 6.90 5.23
N SER A 14 -8.78 8.04 4.63
CA SER A 14 -8.11 9.31 4.94
C SER A 14 -9.02 10.51 4.65
N ASN A 15 -9.06 11.45 5.59
CA ASN A 15 -9.78 12.72 5.39
C ASN A 15 -8.99 13.70 4.50
N LYS A 16 -7.66 13.53 4.40
CA LYS A 16 -6.75 14.45 3.70
C LYS A 16 -6.44 13.99 2.27
N GLN A 17 -6.34 12.69 2.05
CA GLN A 17 -5.85 12.11 0.80
C GLN A 17 -6.99 11.66 -0.12
N LYS A 18 -7.85 12.60 -0.53
CA LYS A 18 -9.05 12.31 -1.34
C LYS A 18 -8.78 12.01 -2.82
N LYS A 19 -7.58 12.33 -3.32
CA LYS A 19 -7.22 12.18 -4.75
C LYS A 19 -6.16 11.12 -5.02
N ILE A 20 -5.87 10.26 -4.04
CA ILE A 20 -4.93 9.15 -4.23
C ILE A 20 -5.68 7.97 -4.84
N LYS A 21 -5.19 7.48 -5.97
CA LYS A 21 -5.61 6.19 -6.52
C LYS A 21 -4.65 5.11 -6.02
N LEU A 22 -5.18 3.99 -5.57
CA LEU A 22 -4.37 2.81 -5.25
C LEU A 22 -3.98 2.09 -6.54
N ARG A 23 -2.83 1.41 -6.53
CA ARG A 23 -2.45 0.48 -7.60
C ARG A 23 -3.45 -0.66 -7.71
N ASN A 24 -3.70 -1.13 -8.94
CA ASN A 24 -4.64 -2.21 -9.23
C ASN A 24 -4.16 -3.60 -8.79
N SER A 25 -2.89 -3.72 -8.41
CA SER A 25 -2.27 -4.97 -7.97
C SER A 25 -1.21 -4.66 -6.92
N GLY A 26 -1.04 -5.58 -5.96
CA GLY A 26 -0.12 -5.46 -4.86
C GLY A 26 0.02 -6.78 -4.10
N ILE A 27 1.07 -6.88 -3.31
CA ILE A 27 1.35 -8.00 -2.41
C ILE A 27 1.42 -7.51 -0.95
N LEU A 28 1.43 -8.43 0.01
CA LEU A 28 1.49 -8.06 1.43
C LEU A 28 2.76 -7.29 1.81
N ALA A 29 3.88 -7.51 1.11
CA ALA A 29 5.14 -6.79 1.35
C ALA A 29 5.05 -5.29 1.02
N ASP A 30 4.05 -4.87 0.25
CA ASP A 30 3.84 -3.48 -0.17
C ASP A 30 3.21 -2.61 0.93
N VAL A 31 2.62 -3.24 1.96
CA VAL A 31 1.88 -2.54 3.02
C VAL A 31 2.79 -1.62 3.85
N ALA A 32 3.96 -2.12 4.28
CA ALA A 32 4.90 -1.32 5.06
C ALA A 32 5.46 -0.11 4.27
N PRO A 33 5.98 -0.28 3.04
CA PRO A 33 6.35 0.84 2.16
C PRO A 33 5.21 1.85 1.94
N THR A 34 3.97 1.38 1.78
CA THR A 34 2.79 2.25 1.64
C THR A 34 2.57 3.13 2.87
N ILE A 35 2.75 2.58 4.07
CA ILE A 35 2.62 3.34 5.31
C ILE A 35 3.73 4.39 5.42
N LEU A 36 4.97 4.04 5.10
CA LEU A 36 6.09 5.00 5.10
C LEU A 36 5.84 6.17 4.15
N ASP A 37 5.36 5.89 2.93
CA ASP A 37 4.99 6.90 1.95
C ASP A 37 3.84 7.81 2.46
N LEU A 38 2.81 7.23 3.11
CA LEU A 38 1.74 8.02 3.75
C LEU A 38 2.26 8.96 4.85
N LEU A 39 3.29 8.54 5.57
CA LEU A 39 3.94 9.31 6.63
C LEU A 39 5.00 10.29 6.09
N GLY A 40 5.36 10.21 4.82
CA GLY A 40 6.45 11.01 4.23
C GLY A 40 7.83 10.60 4.76
N ILE A 41 8.00 9.34 5.13
CA ILE A 41 9.28 8.77 5.60
C ILE A 41 9.92 8.01 4.45
N ASP A 42 11.23 8.16 4.28
CA ASP A 42 11.98 7.45 3.24
C ASP A 42 11.95 5.93 3.46
N LYS A 43 11.71 5.19 2.38
CA LYS A 43 11.74 3.73 2.39
C LYS A 43 13.19 3.26 2.48
N PRO A 44 13.56 2.40 3.44
CA PRO A 44 14.92 1.84 3.51
C PRO A 44 15.20 0.91 2.32
N MET A 45 16.47 0.78 1.95
CA MET A 45 16.91 0.00 0.78
C MET A 45 16.60 -1.50 0.88
N ASP A 46 16.54 -2.06 2.09
CA ASP A 46 16.25 -3.48 2.31
C ASP A 46 14.78 -3.83 2.05
N MET A 47 13.87 -2.84 2.02
CA MET A 47 12.46 -3.07 1.69
C MET A 47 12.29 -3.18 0.18
N THR A 48 12.12 -4.42 -0.28
CA THR A 48 11.89 -4.75 -1.70
C THR A 48 10.47 -4.46 -2.17
N GLY A 49 9.49 -4.40 -1.25
CA GLY A 49 8.11 -4.02 -1.56
C GLY A 49 8.00 -2.57 -2.03
N GLU A 50 6.91 -2.26 -2.74
CA GLU A 50 6.65 -0.94 -3.30
C GLU A 50 5.40 -0.31 -2.69
N SER A 51 5.31 1.02 -2.65
CA SER A 51 4.10 1.68 -2.19
C SER A 51 2.92 1.37 -3.13
N LEU A 52 1.75 1.10 -2.54
CA LEU A 52 0.47 0.93 -3.22
C LEU A 52 -0.20 2.26 -3.56
N LEU A 53 0.33 3.39 -3.05
CA LEU A 53 -0.15 4.71 -3.45
C LEU A 53 0.27 4.98 -4.90
N GLY A 54 -0.71 5.18 -5.77
CA GLY A 54 -0.48 5.57 -7.15
C GLY A 54 -0.35 7.09 -7.31
N VAL A 55 -0.39 7.53 -8.57
CA VAL A 55 -0.23 8.94 -8.94
C VAL A 55 -1.31 9.79 -8.26
N ARG A 56 -0.87 10.87 -7.60
CA ARG A 56 -1.74 11.89 -7.03
C ARG A 56 -2.32 12.71 -8.20
N CYS A 57 -3.63 12.60 -8.44
CA CYS A 57 -4.37 13.38 -9.45
C CYS A 57 -4.83 14.74 -8.90
#